data_AF-A0A7S1IZH9-F1
#
_entry.id   AF-A0A7S1IZH9-F1
#
_cell.length_a   1.000
_cell.length_b   1.000
_cell.length_c   1.000
_cell.angle_alpha   90.00
_cell.angle_beta   90.00
_cell.angle_gamma   90.00
#
_symmetry.space_group_name_H-M   'P 1'
#
loop_
_entity.id
_entity.type
_entity.pdbx_description
1 polymer ?
#
loop_
_entity_poly.entity_id
_entity_poly.type
_entity_poly.pdbx_seq_one_letter_code
_entity_poly.pdbx_strand_id
1 'polypeptide(L)'
;CAAPSGAANVLFVGCRNKDKDFLYAAELQEHVAAGRLTLHTAFSRDQAHKVYVQQRIVDHARAVAGLIVQAEAAVYIAGNAKNMPVDVQEAIQDALVEHADMSPGEAQQYLRTMKRQGR
;
A
#
# COMPACT_ATOMS: atom_id res chain seq x y z
N CYS A 1 -5.75 -24.30 6.80
CA CYS A 1 -6.26 -23.14 7.55
C CYS A 1 -6.91 -22.19 6.55
N ALA A 2 -8.23 -22.05 6.59
CA ALA A 2 -8.96 -21.23 5.62
C ALA A 2 -8.68 -19.74 5.89
N ALA A 3 -8.25 -19.00 4.88
CA ALA A 3 -8.20 -17.54 4.94
C ALA A 3 -9.63 -17.02 5.14
N PRO A 4 -9.86 -16.02 6.02
CA PRO A 4 -11.19 -15.46 6.18
C PRO A 4 -11.65 -14.87 4.85
N SER A 5 -12.83 -15.31 4.41
CA SER A 5 -13.47 -14.99 3.13
C SER A 5 -14.14 -13.60 3.11
N GLY A 6 -13.41 -12.58 3.57
CA GLY A 6 -13.74 -11.17 3.39
C GLY A 6 -12.55 -10.48 2.72
N ALA A 7 -12.80 -9.62 1.73
CA ALA A 7 -11.75 -8.90 1.01
C ALA A 7 -10.76 -8.26 2.00
N ALA A 8 -9.47 -8.57 1.84
CA ALA A 8 -8.42 -8.06 2.71
C ALA A 8 -8.21 -6.56 2.43
N ASN A 9 -8.73 -5.69 3.31
CA ASN A 9 -8.48 -4.26 3.22
C ASN A 9 -7.11 -3.95 3.81
N VAL A 10 -6.19 -3.45 2.98
CA VAL A 10 -4.85 -3.03 3.41
C VAL A 10 -4.72 -1.53 3.22
N LEU A 11 -4.33 -0.83 4.29
CA LEU A 11 -4.12 0.62 4.27
C LEU A 11 -2.68 0.95 4.63
N PHE A 12 -2.02 1.67 3.73
CA PHE A 12 -0.74 2.33 4.01
C PHE A 12 -1.01 3.81 4.28
N VAL A 13 -0.68 4.30 5.47
CA VAL A 13 -0.91 5.69 5.87
C VAL A 13 0.39 6.34 6.33
N GLY A 14 0.61 7.58 5.92
CA GLY A 14 1.81 8.35 6.28
C GLY A 14 1.47 9.67 6.93
N CYS A 15 2.19 10.03 8.00
CA CYS A 15 2.14 11.35 8.63
C CYS A 15 3.51 11.74 9.22
N ARG A 16 3.61 12.87 9.92
CA ARG A 16 4.89 13.32 10.48
C ARG A 16 5.22 12.59 11.76
N ASN A 17 4.29 12.58 12.70
CA ASN A 17 4.49 12.03 14.04
C ASN A 17 3.24 11.29 14.49
N LYS A 18 3.42 10.10 15.06
CA LYS A 18 2.33 9.28 15.59
C LYS A 18 1.45 10.04 16.57
N ASP A 19 2.05 10.80 17.47
CA ASP A 19 1.32 11.45 18.58
C ASP A 19 0.86 12.89 18.27
N LYS A 20 1.07 13.39 17.04
CA LYS A 20 0.70 14.78 16.68
C LYS A 20 -0.26 14.88 15.52
N ASP A 21 -0.02 14.15 14.44
CA ASP A 21 -0.78 14.32 13.19
C ASP A 21 -1.20 12.99 12.56
N PHE A 22 -1.27 11.93 13.37
CA PHE A 22 -1.88 10.68 12.95
C PHE A 22 -3.42 10.77 12.98
N LEU A 23 -3.97 11.21 11.86
CA LEU A 23 -5.41 11.38 11.68
C LEU A 23 -6.16 10.04 11.84
N TYR A 24 -7.29 10.09 12.55
CA TYR A 24 -8.18 8.95 12.80
C TYR A 24 -7.50 7.74 13.44
N ALA A 25 -6.46 7.97 14.24
CA ALA A 25 -5.68 6.89 14.84
C ALA A 25 -6.56 5.90 15.63
N ALA A 26 -7.49 6.40 16.44
CA ALA A 26 -8.36 5.55 17.28
C ALA A 26 -9.29 4.68 16.42
N GLU A 27 -9.96 5.29 15.43
CA GLU A 27 -10.89 4.62 14.54
C GLU A 27 -10.17 3.57 13.67
N LEU A 28 -9.00 3.91 13.13
CA LEU A 28 -8.18 2.98 12.36
C LEU A 28 -7.74 1.79 13.23
N GLN A 29 -7.35 2.02 14.48
CA GLN A 29 -6.99 0.93 15.40
C GLN A 29 -8.20 0.07 15.78
N GLU A 30 -9.40 0.63 15.89
CA GLU A 30 -10.63 -0.14 16.07
C GLU A 30 -10.90 -1.08 14.89
N HIS A 31 -10.71 -0.60 13.65
CA HIS A 31 -10.85 -1.43 12.46
C HIS A 31 -9.81 -2.56 12.41
N VAL A 32 -8.58 -2.30 12.85
CA VAL A 32 -7.52 -3.31 12.99
C VAL A 32 -7.91 -4.34 14.05
N ALA A 33 -8.33 -3.90 15.24
CA ALA A 33 -8.75 -4.80 16.34
C ALA A 33 -9.95 -5.68 15.95
N ALA A 34 -10.86 -5.15 15.12
CA ALA A 34 -11.99 -5.89 14.57
C ALA A 34 -11.62 -6.83 13.40
N GLY A 35 -10.36 -6.90 12.99
CA GLY A 35 -9.90 -7.72 11.85
C GLY A 35 -10.42 -7.25 10.49
N ARG A 36 -10.91 -6.00 10.40
CA ARG A 36 -11.48 -5.41 9.17
C ARG A 36 -10.43 -4.73 8.29
N LEU A 37 -9.29 -4.37 8.89
CA LEU A 37 -8.22 -3.60 8.25
C LEU A 37 -6.85 -4.12 8.67
N THR A 38 -5.96 -4.31 7.69
CA THR A 38 -4.52 -4.41 7.93
C THR A 38 -3.91 -3.03 7.73
N LEU A 39 -3.26 -2.49 8.76
CA LEU A 39 -2.76 -1.11 8.76
C LEU A 39 -1.24 -1.07 8.80
N HIS A 40 -0.63 -0.34 7.87
CA HIS A 40 0.80 -0.06 7.81
C HIS A 40 1.03 1.44 7.91
N THR A 41 1.75 1.88 8.93
CA THR A 41 1.98 3.31 9.22
C THR A 41 3.41 3.75 8.89
N ALA A 42 3.57 4.91 8.27
CA ALA A 42 4.85 5.58 8.03
C ALA A 42 4.90 6.93 8.76
N PHE A 43 5.69 7.03 9.82
CA PHE A 43 5.91 8.28 10.54
C PHE A 43 7.26 8.87 10.11
N SER A 44 7.23 10.02 9.45
CA SER A 44 8.42 10.60 8.82
C SER A 44 9.35 11.36 9.77
N ARG A 45 8.94 11.61 11.02
CA ARG A 45 9.66 12.42 12.01
C ARG A 45 9.73 11.81 13.42
N ASP A 46 9.33 10.56 13.61
CA ASP A 46 9.46 9.88 14.91
C ASP A 46 10.87 9.31 15.15
N GLN A 47 11.72 9.32 14.10
CA GLN A 47 13.08 8.81 14.10
C GLN A 47 13.98 9.66 13.20
N ALA A 48 15.30 9.48 13.32
CA ALA A 48 16.30 10.30 12.63
C ALA A 48 16.23 10.21 11.09
N HIS A 49 15.86 9.04 10.55
CA HIS A 49 15.68 8.83 9.12
C HIS A 49 14.21 8.94 8.73
N LYS A 50 13.92 9.49 7.55
CA LYS A 50 12.54 9.66 7.09
C LYS A 50 11.99 8.33 6.58
N VAL A 51 10.81 7.95 7.05
CA VAL A 51 10.05 6.79 6.54
C VAL A 51 8.77 7.30 5.91
N TYR A 52 8.53 6.91 4.64
CA TYR A 52 7.31 7.23 3.90
C TYR A 52 6.56 5.95 3.49
N VAL A 53 5.37 6.13 2.92
CA VAL A 53 4.47 5.03 2.56
C VAL A 53 5.07 4.10 1.51
N GLN A 54 5.81 4.62 0.53
CA GLN A 54 6.45 3.81 -0.50
C GLN A 54 7.50 2.86 0.08
N GLN A 55 8.22 3.24 1.15
CA GLN A 55 9.12 2.30 1.84
C GLN A 55 8.33 1.16 2.49
N ARG A 56 7.17 1.46 3.11
CA ARG A 56 6.31 0.41 3.67
C ARG A 56 5.74 -0.52 2.59
N ILE A 57 5.47 0.00 1.40
CA ILE A 57 5.04 -0.83 0.27
C ILE A 57 6.16 -1.81 -0.12
N VAL A 58 7.41 -1.34 -0.20
CA VAL A 58 8.57 -2.19 -0.47
C VAL A 58 8.76 -3.25 0.63
N ASP A 59 8.67 -2.88 1.91
CA ASP A 59 8.76 -3.82 3.04
C ASP A 59 7.70 -4.94 2.97
N HIS A 60 6.56 -4.66 2.31
CA HIS A 60 5.42 -5.56 2.17
C HIS A 60 5.17 -5.98 0.71
N ALA A 61 6.19 -5.86 -0.15
CA ALA A 61 6.06 -6.01 -1.61
C ALA A 61 5.39 -7.33 -2.03
N ARG A 62 5.78 -8.46 -1.42
CA ARG A 62 5.21 -9.77 -1.72
C ARG A 62 3.70 -9.83 -1.47
N ALA A 63 3.25 -9.27 -0.36
CA ALA A 63 1.84 -9.23 -0.02
C ALA A 63 1.07 -8.30 -0.96
N VAL A 64 1.64 -7.14 -1.29
CA VAL A 64 1.06 -6.19 -2.25
C VAL A 64 0.91 -6.82 -3.64
N ALA A 65 1.95 -7.48 -4.15
CA ALA A 65 1.89 -8.18 -5.43
C ALA A 65 0.84 -9.30 -5.43
N GLY A 66 0.75 -10.08 -4.35
CA GLY A 66 -0.29 -11.11 -4.19
C GLY A 66 -1.71 -10.54 -4.20
N LEU A 67 -1.95 -9.41 -3.52
CA LEU A 67 -3.24 -8.73 -3.54
C LEU A 67 -3.62 -8.27 -4.94
N ILE A 68 -2.67 -7.68 -5.66
CA ILE A 68 -2.92 -7.13 -7.00
C ILE A 68 -3.18 -8.24 -8.02
N VAL A 69 -2.33 -9.27 -8.03
CA VAL A 69 -2.31 -10.28 -9.11
C VAL A 69 -3.22 -11.47 -8.81
N GLN A 70 -3.24 -11.96 -7.57
CA GLN A 70 -3.98 -13.18 -7.22
C GLN A 70 -5.39 -12.88 -6.70
N ALA A 71 -5.51 -11.85 -5.87
CA ALA A 71 -6.81 -11.45 -5.29
C ALA A 71 -7.55 -10.40 -6.14
N GLU A 72 -6.94 -9.98 -7.25
CA GLU A 72 -7.47 -8.96 -8.15
C GLU A 72 -7.90 -7.64 -7.46
N ALA A 73 -7.14 -7.22 -6.45
CA ALA A 73 -7.48 -6.05 -5.66
C ALA A 73 -7.54 -4.76 -6.50
N ALA A 74 -8.35 -3.81 -6.02
CA ALA A 74 -8.32 -2.42 -6.48
C ALA A 74 -7.35 -1.61 -5.60
N VAL A 75 -6.61 -0.70 -6.23
CA VAL A 75 -5.59 0.14 -5.59
C VAL A 75 -6.05 1.59 -5.62
N TYR A 76 -6.10 2.20 -4.45
CA TYR A 76 -6.44 3.61 -4.28
C TYR A 76 -5.23 4.38 -3.75
N ILE A 77 -4.88 5.47 -4.41
CA ILE A 77 -3.79 6.37 -4.00
C ILE A 77 -4.37 7.77 -3.80
N ALA A 78 -4.29 8.28 -2.57
CA ALA A 78 -4.81 9.60 -2.22
C ALA A 78 -3.78 10.39 -1.39
N GLY A 79 -3.62 11.68 -1.68
CA GLY A 79 -2.74 12.58 -0.94
C GLY A 79 -2.09 13.64 -1.83
N ASN A 80 -0.96 14.19 -1.38
CA ASN A 80 -0.27 15.28 -2.07
C ASN A 80 0.19 14.87 -3.48
N ALA A 81 -0.43 15.46 -4.51
CA ALA A 81 -0.26 15.10 -5.91
C ALA A 81 1.13 15.33 -6.53
N LYS A 82 2.08 15.94 -5.81
CA LYS A 82 3.42 16.24 -6.35
C LYS A 82 4.26 14.99 -6.57
N ASN A 83 4.76 14.41 -5.48
CA ASN A 83 5.72 13.30 -5.57
C ASN A 83 5.14 11.98 -5.05
N MET A 84 4.26 12.04 -4.05
CA MET A 84 3.80 10.84 -3.34
C MET A 84 3.12 9.82 -4.26
N PRO A 85 2.17 10.18 -5.15
CA PRO A 85 1.55 9.19 -6.03
C PRO A 85 2.52 8.54 -7.02
N VAL A 86 3.54 9.28 -7.47
CA VAL A 86 4.57 8.76 -8.39
C VAL A 86 5.43 7.75 -7.65
N ASP A 87 5.99 8.13 -6.49
CA ASP A 87 6.83 7.26 -5.68
C ASP A 87 6.09 5.97 -5.24
N VAL A 88 4.80 6.08 -4.92
CA VAL A 88 3.95 4.94 -4.57
C VAL A 88 3.70 4.03 -5.77
N GLN A 89 3.42 4.60 -6.94
CA GLN A 89 3.20 3.82 -8.15
C GLN A 89 4.48 3.06 -8.55
N GLU A 90 5.66 3.70 -8.44
CA GLU A 90 6.95 3.06 -8.68
C GLU A 90 7.19 1.92 -7.69
N ALA A 91 6.97 2.11 -6.39
CA ALA A 91 7.12 1.05 -5.40
C ALA A 91 6.18 -0.15 -5.65
N ILE A 92 4.96 0.09 -6.13
CA ILE A 92 4.03 -0.97 -6.53
C ILE A 92 4.53 -1.69 -7.78
N GLN A 93 5.06 -0.95 -8.77
CA GLN A 93 5.65 -1.55 -9.96
C GLN A 93 6.82 -2.46 -9.59
N ASP A 94 7.71 -2.01 -8.72
CA ASP A 94 8.86 -2.78 -8.25
C ASP A 94 8.40 -4.06 -7.53
N ALA A 95 7.35 -3.98 -6.70
CA ALA A 95 6.77 -5.14 -6.05
C ALA A 95 6.24 -6.19 -7.05
N LEU A 96 5.63 -5.76 -8.15
CA LEU A 96 5.18 -6.66 -9.22
C LEU A 96 6.36 -7.29 -9.96
N VAL A 97 7.42 -6.52 -10.22
CA VAL A 97 8.63 -7.05 -10.85
C VAL A 97 9.29 -8.11 -9.98
N GLU A 98 9.40 -7.87 -8.67
CA GLU A 98 10.10 -8.76 -7.75
C GLU A 98 9.30 -10.02 -7.39
N HIS A 99 7.96 -9.93 -7.36
CA HIS A 99 7.13 -10.98 -6.76
C HIS A 99 5.98 -11.50 -7.63
N ALA A 100 5.80 -10.99 -8.85
CA ALA A 100 4.80 -11.47 -9.80
C ALA A 100 5.38 -11.99 -11.12
N ASP A 101 6.69 -12.28 -11.17
CA ASP A 101 7.39 -12.78 -12.37
C ASP A 101 7.18 -11.90 -13.62
N MET A 102 7.02 -10.59 -13.43
CA MET A 102 6.85 -9.62 -14.51
C MET A 102 8.17 -8.90 -14.80
N SER A 103 8.50 -8.70 -16.07
CA SER A 103 9.52 -7.72 -16.45
C SER A 103 9.06 -6.29 -16.12
N PRO A 104 9.99 -5.31 -16.03
CA PRO A 104 9.61 -3.91 -15.82
C PRO A 104 8.59 -3.37 -16.83
N GLY A 105 8.71 -3.78 -18.10
CA GLY A 105 7.78 -3.38 -19.16
C GLY A 105 6.38 -4.00 -18.99
N GLU A 106 6.32 -5.27 -18.57
CA GLU A 106 5.07 -5.98 -18.30
C GLU A 106 4.36 -5.40 -17.08
N ALA A 107 5.08 -5.14 -15.98
CA ALA A 107 4.51 -4.52 -14.78
C ALA A 107 3.93 -3.13 -15.10
N GLN A 108 4.63 -2.32 -15.89
CA GLN A 108 4.14 -1.01 -16.32
C GLN A 108 2.87 -1.11 -17.17
N GLN A 109 2.82 -2.07 -18.11
CA GLN A 109 1.63 -2.33 -18.92
C GLN A 109 0.47 -2.86 -18.08
N TYR A 110 0.74 -3.70 -17.09
CA TYR A 110 -0.25 -4.25 -16.19
C TYR A 110 -0.93 -3.14 -15.39
N LEU A 111 -0.15 -2.24 -14.77
CA LEU A 111 -0.69 -1.08 -14.04
C LEU A 111 -1.51 -0.15 -14.94
N ARG A 112 -1.11 0.05 -16.21
CA ARG A 112 -1.92 0.81 -17.18
C ARG A 112 -3.26 0.13 -17.49
N THR A 113 -3.29 -1.20 -17.50
CA THR A 113 -4.51 -1.97 -17.71
C THR A 113 -5.43 -1.91 -16.50
N MET A 114 -4.90 -2.04 -15.28
CA MET A 114 -5.66 -1.88 -14.04
C MET A 114 -6.40 -0.53 -13.99
N LYS A 115 -5.68 0.57 -14.25
CA LYS A 115 -6.28 1.92 -14.31
C LYS A 115 -7.45 2.02 -15.29
N ARG A 116 -7.33 1.38 -16.46
CA ARG A 116 -8.41 1.35 -17.48
C ARG A 116 -9.61 0.50 -17.06
N GLN A 117 -9.39 -0.49 -16.22
CA GLN A 117 -10.42 -1.36 -15.65
C GLN A 117 -11.07 -0.76 -14.39
N GLY A 118 -10.60 0.40 -13.91
CA GLY A 118 -11.08 1.01 -12.66
C GLY A 118 -10.56 0.31 -11.41
N ARG A 119 -9.40 -0.34 -11.51
CA ARG A 119 -8.67 -1.01 -10.43
C ARG A 119 -7.35 -0.32 -10.11
#